data_AF-A0A940L818-F1
#
_entry.id   AF-A0A940L818-F1
#
_cell.length_a   1.000
_cell.length_b   1.000
_cell.length_c   1.000
_cell.angle_alpha   90.00
_cell.angle_beta   90.00
_cell.angle_gamma   90.00
#
_symmetry.space_group_name_H-M   'P 1'
#
loop_
_entity.id
_entity.type
_entity.pdbx_description
1 polymer ?
#
loop_
_entity_poly.entity_id
_entity_poly.type
_entity_poly.pdbx_seq_one_letter_code
_entity_poly.pdbx_strand_id
1 'polypeptide(L)'
;MNKDIVQGKWKEIKGDLRKAWGNITEDELEKTKGNVTAIAGVLQQKYGFAKEEATEMVSRVVEKYSSAARDSLRDRGDNPSPRNHL
;
A
#
# COMPACT_ATOMS: atom_id res chain seq x y z
N MET A 1 -8.90 4.49 6.92
CA MET A 1 -8.03 3.34 7.26
C MET A 1 -7.55 3.50 8.69
N ASN A 2 -7.59 2.42 9.49
CA ASN A 2 -7.18 2.40 10.90
C ASN A 2 -5.69 2.69 11.03
N LYS A 3 -5.38 3.94 11.34
CA LYS A 3 -4.04 4.52 11.50
C LYS A 3 -3.23 3.76 12.58
N ASP A 4 -3.93 3.13 13.51
CA ASP A 4 -3.42 2.34 14.62
C ASP A 4 -2.68 1.06 14.19
N ILE A 5 -3.19 0.35 13.17
CA ILE A 5 -2.54 -0.88 12.66
C ILE A 5 -1.24 -0.52 11.94
N VAL A 6 -1.25 0.58 11.20
CA VAL A 6 -0.08 1.06 10.46
C VAL A 6 1.04 1.42 11.43
N GLN A 7 0.75 2.08 12.56
CA GLN A 7 1.77 2.40 13.56
C GLN A 7 2.37 1.16 14.24
N GLY A 8 1.54 0.15 14.54
CA GLY A 8 2.02 -1.10 15.17
C GLY A 8 2.93 -1.92 14.24
N LYS A 9 2.59 -2.03 12.95
CA LYS A 9 3.38 -2.74 11.94
C LYS A 9 4.31 -1.84 11.13
N TRP A 10 4.46 -0.57 11.51
CA TRP A 10 5.23 0.42 10.75
C TRP A 10 6.69 -0.01 10.54
N LYS A 11 7.29 -0.61 11.57
CA LYS A 11 8.66 -1.14 11.53
C LYS A 11 8.85 -2.22 10.46
N GLU A 12 7.85 -3.05 10.20
CA GLU A 12 7.90 -4.09 9.16
C GLU A 12 7.64 -3.47 7.79
N ILE A 13 6.60 -2.62 7.71
CA ILE A 13 6.21 -1.90 6.48
C ILE A 13 7.40 -1.10 5.92
N LYS A 14 8.13 -0.35 6.76
CA LYS A 14 9.30 0.43 6.33
C LYS A 14 10.43 -0.45 5.80
N GLY A 15 10.61 -1.64 6.36
CA GLY A 15 11.63 -2.60 5.90
C GLY A 15 11.30 -3.15 4.51
N ASP A 16 10.03 -3.47 4.26
CA ASP A 16 9.55 -3.90 2.93
C ASP A 16 9.61 -2.74 1.92
N LEU A 17 9.22 -1.53 2.32
CA LEU A 17 9.34 -0.32 1.49
C LEU A 17 10.81 -0.08 1.09
N ARG A 18 11.76 -0.13 2.04
CA ARG A 18 13.19 0.02 1.74
C ARG A 18 13.67 -1.06 0.76
N LYS A 19 13.19 -2.30 0.88
CA LYS A 19 13.55 -3.39 -0.06
C LYS A 19 12.94 -3.18 -1.44
N ALA A 20 11.70 -2.73 -1.52
CA ALA A 20 10.99 -2.49 -2.78
C ALA A 20 11.55 -1.28 -3.54
N TRP A 21 11.91 -0.21 -2.82
CA TRP A 21 12.41 1.05 -3.37
C TRP A 21 13.79 1.38 -2.84
N GLY A 22 14.80 0.54 -3.10
CA GLY A 22 16.18 0.62 -2.56
C GLY A 22 16.87 2.00 -2.57
N ASN A 23 16.35 2.99 -3.30
CA ASN A 23 16.76 4.40 -3.28
C ASN A 23 16.20 5.23 -2.10
N ILE A 24 15.26 4.67 -1.31
CA ILE A 24 14.69 5.29 -0.11
C ILE A 24 15.28 4.66 1.14
N THR A 25 15.78 5.50 2.04
CA THR A 25 16.35 5.09 3.31
C THR A 25 15.25 4.87 4.36
N GLU A 26 15.48 3.94 5.30
CA GLU A 26 14.58 3.71 6.43
C GLU A 26 14.32 4.98 7.25
N ASP A 27 15.31 5.87 7.39
CA ASP A 27 15.19 7.13 8.13
C ASP A 27 14.17 8.09 7.50
N GLU A 28 14.14 8.17 6.17
CA GLU A 28 13.19 9.00 5.43
C GLU A 28 11.77 8.49 5.56
N LEU A 29 11.61 7.17 5.46
CA LEU A 29 10.34 6.53 5.76
C LEU A 29 9.96 6.79 7.21
N GLU A 30 10.88 6.62 8.16
CA GLU A 30 10.60 6.81 9.59
C GLU A 30 10.07 8.21 9.92
N LYS A 31 10.60 9.25 9.27
CA LYS A 31 10.09 10.64 9.36
C LYS A 31 8.63 10.77 8.92
N THR A 32 8.18 9.96 7.97
CA THR A 32 6.77 9.95 7.53
C THR A 32 5.82 9.29 8.54
N LYS A 33 6.33 8.55 9.53
CA LYS A 33 5.55 7.84 10.57
C LYS A 33 4.40 6.98 10.03
N GLY A 34 4.55 6.40 8.83
CA GLY A 34 3.51 5.58 8.21
C GLY A 34 2.36 6.36 7.59
N ASN A 35 2.56 7.66 7.34
CA ASN A 35 1.61 8.44 6.58
C ASN A 35 1.77 8.18 5.08
N VAL A 36 0.77 7.53 4.48
CA VAL A 36 0.72 7.19 3.06
C VAL A 36 1.01 8.39 2.17
N THR A 37 0.43 9.54 2.47
CA THR A 37 0.62 10.79 1.70
C THR A 37 2.06 11.30 1.78
N ALA A 38 2.68 11.20 2.95
CA ALA A 38 4.06 11.65 3.13
C ALA A 38 5.05 10.72 2.41
N ILE A 39 4.82 9.40 2.46
CA ILE A 39 5.63 8.42 1.73
C ILE A 39 5.46 8.61 0.22
N ALA A 40 4.23 8.87 -0.23
CA ALA A 40 3.96 9.19 -1.62
C ALA A 40 4.76 10.43 -2.06
N GLY A 41 4.80 11.49 -1.24
CA GLY A 41 5.62 12.68 -1.51
C GLY A 41 7.11 12.39 -1.71
N VAL A 42 7.69 11.49 -0.89
CA VAL A 42 9.09 11.06 -1.04
C VAL A 42 9.29 10.30 -2.37
N LEU A 43 8.35 9.42 -2.72
CA LEU A 43 8.37 8.69 -3.99
C LEU A 43 8.27 9.63 -5.20
N GLN A 44 7.40 10.65 -5.12
CA GLN A 44 7.29 11.68 -6.15
C GLN A 44 8.61 12.46 -6.31
N GLN A 45 9.26 12.84 -5.21
CA GLN A 45 10.50 13.62 -5.27
C GLN A 45 11.72 12.82 -5.69
N LYS A 46 11.85 11.54 -5.28
CA LYS A 46 13.01 10.71 -5.63
C LYS A 46 12.91 10.06 -7.01
N TYR A 47 11.72 9.56 -7.34
CA TYR A 47 11.52 8.76 -8.55
C TYR A 47 10.72 9.49 -9.62
N GLY A 48 10.12 10.65 -9.31
CA GLY A 48 9.27 11.37 -10.25
C GLY A 48 7.90 10.73 -10.47
N PHE A 49 7.45 9.84 -9.58
CA PHE A 49 6.16 9.19 -9.74
C PHE A 49 4.99 10.16 -9.67
N ALA A 50 3.90 9.82 -10.38
CA ALA A 50 2.62 10.49 -10.20
C ALA A 50 2.10 10.26 -8.78
N LYS A 51 1.35 11.22 -8.26
CA LYS A 51 0.77 11.14 -6.91
C LYS A 51 -0.09 9.89 -6.75
N GLU A 52 -0.83 9.52 -7.79
CA GLU A 52 -1.68 8.34 -7.85
C GLU A 52 -0.85 7.06 -7.78
N GLU A 53 0.15 6.90 -8.66
CA GLU A 53 1.06 5.75 -8.65
C GLU A 53 1.78 5.58 -7.30
N ALA A 54 2.31 6.68 -6.76
CA ALA A 54 2.99 6.65 -5.47
C ALA A 54 2.03 6.24 -4.33
N THR A 55 0.80 6.73 -4.37
CA THR A 55 -0.23 6.38 -3.38
C THR A 55 -0.64 4.92 -3.50
N GLU A 56 -0.86 4.41 -4.71
CA GLU A 56 -1.20 3.01 -4.96
C GLU A 56 -0.10 2.06 -4.50
N MET A 57 1.15 2.38 -4.83
CA MET A 57 2.32 1.62 -4.41
C MET A 57 2.41 1.49 -2.89
N VAL A 58 2.26 2.60 -2.18
CA VAL A 58 2.30 2.60 -0.70
C VAL A 58 1.07 1.89 -0.13
N SER A 59 -0.11 2.13 -0.72
CA SER A 59 -1.36 1.47 -0.33
C SER A 59 -1.25 -0.04 -0.45
N ARG A 60 -0.65 -0.56 -1.52
CA ARG A 60 -0.45 -2.01 -1.72
C ARG A 60 0.40 -2.63 -0.62
N VAL A 61 1.47 -1.95 -0.20
CA VAL A 61 2.30 -2.44 0.90
C VAL A 61 1.52 -2.39 2.19
N VAL A 62 0.92 -1.24 2.55
CA VAL A 62 0.13 -1.09 3.78
C VAL A 62 -1.04 -2.10 3.82
N GLU A 63 -1.69 -2.33 2.69
CA GLU A 63 -2.77 -3.29 2.53
C GLU A 63 -2.28 -4.72 2.75
N LYS A 64 -1.08 -5.11 2.30
CA LYS A 64 -0.50 -6.42 2.63
C LYS A 64 -0.43 -6.65 4.15
N TYR A 65 -0.16 -5.60 4.94
CA TYR A 65 -0.09 -5.70 6.40
C TYR A 65 -1.44 -5.53 7.10
N SER A 66 -2.40 -4.84 6.47
CA SER A 66 -3.79 -4.67 6.97
C SER A 66 -4.74 -5.79 6.55
N SER A 67 -4.46 -6.46 5.43
CA SER A 67 -5.34 -7.45 4.77
C SER A 67 -5.08 -8.88 5.23
N ALA A 68 -4.12 -9.10 6.14
CA ALA A 68 -4.07 -10.32 6.95
C ALA A 68 -5.37 -10.56 7.75
N ALA A 69 -6.30 -9.59 7.78
CA ALA A 69 -7.65 -9.71 8.33
C ALA A 69 -8.77 -9.95 7.29
N ARG A 70 -8.50 -9.97 5.97
CA ARG A 70 -9.55 -9.90 4.91
C ARG A 70 -9.46 -10.97 3.81
N ASP A 71 -8.52 -11.92 3.92
CA ASP A 71 -8.36 -13.06 2.99
C ASP A 71 -9.64 -13.94 2.86
N SER A 72 -10.60 -13.82 3.77
CA SER A 72 -11.86 -14.59 3.74
C SER A 72 -12.99 -14.01 2.85
N LEU A 73 -12.78 -12.94 2.07
CA LEU A 73 -13.89 -12.21 1.40
C LEU A 73 -13.71 -11.90 -0.10
N ARG A 74 -12.78 -12.56 -0.80
CA ARG A 74 -12.60 -12.38 -2.27
C ARG A 74 -12.80 -13.66 -3.08
N ASP A 75 -13.75 -14.49 -2.67
CA ASP A 75 -14.43 -15.47 -3.54
C ASP A 75 -15.93 -15.12 -3.56
N ARG A 76 -16.31 -14.20 -4.45
CA ARG A 76 -17.67 -13.92 -4.99
C ARG A 76 -17.65 -12.53 -5.61
N GLY A 77 -17.37 -12.46 -6.90
CA GLY A 77 -17.41 -11.18 -7.61
C GLY A 77 -17.25 -11.21 -9.12
N ASP A 78 -17.17 -12.40 -9.75
CA ASP A 78 -17.25 -12.50 -11.21
C ASP A 78 -18.11 -13.72 -11.59
N ASN A 79 -19.42 -13.51 -11.67
CA ASN A 79 -20.32 -14.37 -12.43
C ASN A 79 -20.98 -13.47 -13.49
N PRO A 80 -20.47 -13.41 -14.73
CA PRO A 80 -21.20 -12.77 -15.80
C PRO A 80 -22.51 -13.54 -15.99
N SER A 81 -23.63 -12.84 -15.81
CA SER A 81 -24.99 -13.35 -15.97
C SER A 81 -25.13 -14.24 -17.22
N PRO A 82 -25.93 -15.32 -17.18
CA PRO A 82 -26.26 -16.06 -18.38
C PRO A 82 -26.94 -15.11 -19.36
N ARG A 83 -26.24 -14.80 -20.46
CA ARG A 83 -26.82 -14.11 -21.60
C ARG A 83 -27.90 -15.02 -22.17
N ASN A 84 -29.14 -14.66 -21.88
CA ASN A 84 -30.32 -15.09 -22.61
C ASN A 84 -30.05 -14.87 -24.11
N HIS A 85 -30.02 -15.95 -24.89
CA HIS A 85 -30.10 -15.88 -26.33
C HIS A 85 -31.10 -16.93 -26.81
N LEU A 86 -32.25 -16.41 -27.23
CA LEU A 86 -33.39 -17.00 -27.96
C LEU A 86 -34.08 -18.25 -27.40
#